data_AF-A0A354J4X1-F1
#
_entry.id   AF-A0A354J4X1-F1
#
_cell.length_a   1.000
_cell.length_b   1.000
_cell.length_c   1.000
_cell.angle_alpha   90.00
_cell.angle_beta   90.00
_cell.angle_gamma   90.00
#
_symmetry.space_group_name_H-M   'P 1'
#
loop_
_entity.id
_entity.type
_entity.pdbx_description
1 polymer ?
#
loop_
_entity_poly.entity_id
_entity_poly.type
_entity_poly.pdbx_seq_one_letter_code
_entity_poly.pdbx_strand_id
1 'polypeptide(L)' 'GVGILLLYLFVTAVRQTIEPKIVGKQIGLHPIVTLVLMYVGAQLMGVLGLLLLPILATIIKTLNDEGTIRLFK' A
#
# COMPACT_ATOMS: atom_id res chain seq x y z
N GLY A 1 -24.93 -8.07 28.61
CA GLY A 1 -23.99 -6.95 28.37
C GLY A 1 -22.58 -7.43 28.09
N VAL A 2 -21.93 -8.02 29.10
CA VAL A 2 -20.48 -8.37 29.05
C VAL A 2 -20.11 -9.37 27.95
N GLY A 3 -20.95 -10.39 27.68
CA GLY A 3 -20.66 -11.37 26.62
C GLY A 3 -20.64 -10.78 25.21
N ILE A 4 -21.48 -9.77 24.94
CA ILE A 4 -21.50 -9.06 23.64
C ILE A 4 -20.25 -8.19 23.50
N LEU A 5 -19.81 -7.54 24.58
CA LEU A 5 -18.58 -6.74 24.61
C LEU A 5 -17.34 -7.59 24.33
N LEU A 6 -17.23 -8.77 24.95
CA LEU A 6 -16.13 -9.71 24.70
C LEU A 6 -16.11 -10.20 23.25
N LEU A 7 -17.27 -10.56 22.71
CA LEU A 7 -17.38 -11.00 21.32
C LEU A 7 -17.03 -9.87 20.35
N TYR A 8 -17.47 -8.64 20.63
CA TYR A 8 -17.13 -7.47 19.84
C TYR A 8 -15.63 -7.20 19.82
N LEU A 9 -14.98 -7.20 20.99
CA LEU A 9 -13.52 -7.04 21.09
C LEU A 9 -12.76 -8.11 20.31
N PHE A 10 -13.19 -9.37 20.40
CA PHE A 10 -12.58 -10.47 19.67
C PHE A 10 -12.71 -10.30 18.15
N VAL A 11 -13.92 -9.99 17.66
CA VAL A 11 -14.17 -9.75 16.23
C VAL A 11 -13.37 -8.55 15.73
N THR A 12 -13.31 -7.45 16.50
CA THR A 12 -12.51 -6.27 16.16
C THR A 12 -11.03 -6.57 16.08
N ALA A 13 -10.46 -7.32 17.04
CA ALA A 13 -9.04 -7.69 17.02
C ALA A 13 -8.68 -8.57 15.82
N VAL A 14 -9.56 -9.51 15.46
CA VAL A 14 -9.39 -10.35 14.27
C VAL A 14 -9.45 -9.49 13.00
N ARG A 15 -10.42 -8.57 12.87
CA ARG A 15 -10.49 -7.65 11.73
C ARG A 15 -9.26 -6.75 11.64
N GLN A 16 -8.81 -6.17 12.76
CA GLN A 16 -7.59 -5.35 12.80
C GLN A 16 -6.32 -6.11 12.41
N THR A 17 -6.29 -7.43 12.49
CA THR A 17 -5.15 -8.23 12.04
C THR A 17 -5.28 -8.62 10.56
N ILE A 18 -6.49 -8.96 10.12
CA ILE A 18 -6.76 -9.49 8.78
C ILE A 18 -6.89 -8.37 7.74
N GLU A 19 -7.63 -7.31 8.05
CA GLU A 19 -7.95 -6.21 7.12
C GLU A 19 -6.69 -5.45 6.65
N PRO A 20 -5.78 -4.98 7.52
CA PRO A 20 -4.55 -4.35 7.06
C PRO A 20 -3.58 -5.33 6.40
N LYS A 21 -3.65 -6.63 6.73
CA LYS A 21 -2.82 -7.65 6.08
C LYS A 21 -3.31 -7.97 4.66
N ILE A 22 -4.62 -7.98 4.42
CA ILE A 22 -5.21 -8.16 3.09
C ILE A 22 -5.01 -6.91 2.24
N VAL A 23 -5.33 -5.73 2.80
CA VAL A 23 -5.20 -4.44 2.08
C VAL A 23 -3.72 -4.09 1.85
N GLY A 24 -2.84 -4.35 2.81
CA GLY A 24 -1.39 -4.16 2.66
C GLY A 24 -0.73 -5.14 1.69
N LYS A 25 -1.34 -6.32 1.46
CA LYS A 25 -0.87 -7.29 0.45
C LYS A 25 -1.38 -6.95 -0.97
N GLN A 26 -2.43 -6.14 -1.10
CA GLN A 26 -2.96 -5.66 -2.38
C GLN A 26 -2.23 -4.42 -2.92
N ILE A 27 -1.51 -3.68 -2.07
CA ILE A 27 -0.55 -2.70 -2.56
C ILE A 27 0.65 -3.51 -3.05
N GLY A 28 0.64 -3.90 -4.33
CA GLY A 28 1.73 -4.67 -4.95
C GLY A 28 3.10 -4.01 -4.78
N LEU A 29 3.16 -2.73 -4.41
CA LEU A 29 4.36 -1.99 -4.06
C LEU A 29 4.70 -2.18 -2.56
N HIS A 30 5.86 -2.80 -2.28
CA HIS A 30 6.35 -2.99 -0.91
C HIS A 30 6.37 -1.63 -0.17
N PRO A 31 5.89 -1.52 1.08
CA PRO A 31 5.77 -0.23 1.80
C PRO A 31 7.07 0.59 1.80
N ILE A 32 8.22 -0.07 1.89
CA ILE A 32 9.54 0.56 1.81
C ILE A 32 9.75 1.26 0.45
N VAL A 33 9.33 0.64 -0.65
CA VAL A 33 9.46 1.22 -2.00
C VAL A 33 8.58 2.46 -2.12
N THR A 34 7.36 2.42 -1.60
CA THR A 34 6.46 3.58 -1.56
C THR A 34 7.06 4.73 -0.75
N LEU A 35 7.64 4.44 0.42
CA LEU A 35 8.32 5.43 1.26
C LEU A 35 9.52 6.07 0.56
N VAL A 36 10.35 5.26 -0.12
CA VAL A 36 11.48 5.75 -0.91
C VAL A 36 11.01 6.66 -2.04
N LEU A 37 9.96 6.28 -2.76
CA LEU A 37 9.39 7.09 -3.84
C LEU A 37 8.79 8.39 -3.32
N MET A 38 8.12 8.37 -2.17
CA MET A 38 7.62 9.58 -1.51
C MET A 38 8.78 10.52 -1.16
N TYR A 39 9.88 9.99 -0.62
CA TYR A 39 11.06 10.78 -0.28
C TYR A 39 11.75 11.38 -1.51
N VAL A 40 11.99 10.57 -2.54
CA VAL A 40 12.60 11.01 -3.80
C VAL A 40 11.70 12.02 -4.52
N GLY A 41 10.40 11.78 -4.53
CA GLY A 41 9.41 12.68 -5.12
C GLY A 41 9.36 14.02 -4.39
N ALA A 42 9.39 13.99 -3.06
CA ALA A 42 9.47 15.18 -2.23
C ALA A 42 10.76 15.98 -2.47
N GLN A 43 11.90 15.31 -2.66
CA GLN A 43 13.17 15.96 -2.98
C GLN A 43 13.18 16.61 -4.38
N LEU A 44 12.55 15.99 -5.38
CA LEU A 44 12.57 16.48 -6.77
C LEU A 44 11.59 17.64 -7.02
N MET A 45 10.37 17.56 -6.48
CA MET A 45 9.27 18.49 -6.81
C MET A 45 8.51 18.97 -5.57
N GLY A 46 9.06 18.79 -4.37
CA GLY A 46 8.41 19.18 -3.11
C GLY A 46 7.11 18.42 -2.85
N VAL A 47 6.11 19.09 -2.28
CA VAL A 47 4.82 18.47 -1.92
C VAL A 47 4.11 17.81 -3.10
N LEU A 48 4.27 18.37 -4.31
CA LEU A 48 3.67 17.78 -5.51
C LEU A 48 4.28 16.41 -5.85
N GLY A 49 5.61 16.29 -5.77
CA GLY A 49 6.29 15.04 -6.08
C GLY A 49 6.05 13.93 -5.05
N LEU A 50 5.72 14.27 -3.80
CA LEU A 50 5.36 13.32 -2.75
C LEU A 50 4.22 12.38 -3.17
N LEU A 51 3.24 12.89 -3.91
CA LEU A 51 2.07 12.12 -4.37
C LEU A 51 2.22 11.67 -5.82
N LEU A 52 2.76 12.51 -6.69
CA LEU A 52 2.90 12.20 -8.12
C LEU A 52 3.84 11.02 -8.37
N LEU A 53 4.97 10.95 -7.65
CA LEU A 53 5.99 9.93 -7.89
C LEU A 53 5.52 8.52 -7.50
N PRO A 54 4.91 8.28 -6.32
CA PRO A 54 4.35 6.98 -5.98
C PRO A 54 3.19 6.57 -6.87
N ILE A 55 2.34 7.52 -7.30
CA ILE A 55 1.22 7.22 -8.21
C ILE A 55 1.75 6.72 -9.55
N LEU A 56 2.70 7.44 -10.17
CA LEU A 56 3.32 7.02 -11.43
C LEU A 56 4.04 5.68 -11.29
N ALA A 57 4.81 5.49 -10.22
CA ALA A 57 5.51 4.23 -9.97
C ALA A 57 4.56 3.06 -9.73
N THR A 58 3.42 3.29 -9.07
CA THR A 58 2.38 2.28 -8.88
C THR A 58 1.76 1.91 -10.22
N ILE A 59 1.43 2.88 -11.06
CA ILE A 59 0.89 2.64 -12.41
C ILE A 59 1.89 1.84 -13.26
N ILE A 60 3.16 2.25 -13.29
CA ILE A 60 4.22 1.54 -14.03
C ILE A 60 4.38 0.12 -13.51
N LYS A 61 4.38 -0.07 -12.18
CA LYS A 61 4.49 -1.39 -11.57
C LYS A 61 3.30 -2.28 -11.90
N THR A 62 2.07 -1.78 -11.75
CA THR A 62 0.85 -2.52 -12.09
C THR A 62 0.85 -2.93 -13.57
N LEU A 63 1.25 -2.03 -14.47
CA LEU A 63 1.37 -2.34 -15.91
C LEU A 63 2.47 -3.37 -16.23
N ASN A 64 3.55 -3.39 -15.45
CA ASN A 64 4.63 -4.37 -15.57
C ASN A 64 4.22 -5.74 -14.98
N ASP A 65 3.53 -5.75 -13.84
CA ASP A 65 3.05 -6.96 -13.16
C ASP A 65 1.88 -7.62 -13.93
N GLU A 66 1.03 -6.84 -14.61
CA GLU A 66 -0.01 -7.34 -15.52
C GLU A 66 0.53 -7.81 -16.88
N GLY A 67 1.84 -7.70 -17.12
CA GLY A 67 2.51 -8.31 -18.28
C GLY A 67 2.27 -7.61 -19.62
N THR A 68 1.67 -6.41 -19.65
CA THR A 68 1.52 -5.60 -20.87
C THR A 68 2.85 -4.99 -21.32
N ILE A 69 3.79 -4.77 -20.39
CA ILE A 69 5.12 -4.22 -20.69
C ILE A 69 6.17 -5.09 -19.99
N ARG A 70 6.90 -5.92 -20.75
CA ARG A 70 8.06 -6.70 -20.27
C ARG A 70 9.32 -5.82 -20.28
N LEU A 71 9.53 -5.01 -19.25
CA LEU A 71 10.73 -4.14 -19.18
C LEU A 71 11.91 -4.73 -18.39
N PHE A 72 11.71 -5.78 -17.60
CA PHE A 72 12.82 -6.49 -16.96
C PHE A 72 12.69 -8.00 -17.19
N LYS A 73 13.69 -8.54 -17.88
CA LYS A 73 14.00 -9.96 -17.94
C LYS A 73 14.96 -10.29 -16.80
#